data_AF-A0AAE7B5Y4-F1
#
_entry.id   AF-A0AAE7B5Y4-F1
#
_cell.length_a   1.000
_cell.length_b   1.000
_cell.length_c   1.000
_cell.angle_alpha   90.00
_cell.angle_beta   90.00
_cell.angle_gamma   90.00
#
_symmetry.space_group_name_H-M   'P 1'
#
loop_
_entity.id
_entity.type
_entity.pdbx_description
1 polymer ?
#
loop_
_entity_poly.entity_id
_entity_poly.type
_entity_poly.pdbx_seq_one_letter_code
_entity_poly.pdbx_strand_id
1 'polypeptide(L)'
;MSSLVHITMESEILELLQSHANDKYAKDELAPWIAKTSLQMGHLYSDLGLESREEMGKFMSKNFTSLAKLKPQDKRWKKYLYDCIGKTAPACAACDDISNCFNCSLNQ
;
A
#
# COMPACT_ATOMS: atom_id res chain seq x y z
N MET A 1 4.43 -11.13 20.20
CA MET A 1 3.11 -10.59 19.82
C MET A 1 3.14 -9.82 18.50
N SER A 2 4.29 -9.25 18.07
CA SER A 2 4.40 -8.48 16.82
C SER A 2 4.29 -9.31 15.52
N SER A 3 4.67 -10.58 15.51
CA SER A 3 4.66 -11.39 14.28
C SER A 3 3.27 -11.77 13.78
N LEU A 4 2.30 -11.98 14.69
CA LEU A 4 0.93 -12.36 14.31
C LEU A 4 0.19 -11.20 13.62
N VAL A 5 0.41 -9.97 14.10
CA VAL A 5 -0.21 -8.76 13.54
C VAL A 5 0.27 -8.50 12.11
N HIS A 6 1.57 -8.71 11.85
CA HIS A 6 2.12 -8.56 10.50
C HIS A 6 1.54 -9.58 9.51
N ILE A 7 1.34 -10.84 9.95
CA ILE A 7 0.79 -11.90 9.09
C ILE A 7 -0.67 -11.60 8.71
N THR A 8 -1.47 -11.08 9.65
CA THR A 8 -2.86 -10.69 9.35
C THR A 8 -2.92 -9.53 8.36
N MET A 9 -2.12 -8.49 8.55
CA MET A 9 -2.10 -7.34 7.64
C MET A 9 -1.66 -7.72 6.22
N GLU A 10 -0.64 -8.56 6.08
CA GLU A 10 -0.20 -9.06 4.77
C GLU A 10 -1.35 -9.77 4.03
N SER A 11 -2.05 -10.65 4.74
CA SER A 11 -3.15 -11.44 4.17
C SER A 11 -4.31 -10.55 3.72
N GLU A 12 -4.70 -9.56 4.53
CA GLU A 12 -5.78 -8.63 4.18
C GLU A 12 -5.42 -7.76 2.96
N ILE A 13 -4.18 -7.25 2.89
CA ILE A 13 -3.68 -6.50 1.73
C ILE A 13 -3.62 -7.39 0.49
N LEU A 14 -3.17 -8.64 0.66
CA LEU A 14 -3.10 -9.62 -0.42
C LEU A 14 -4.49 -9.88 -1.00
N GLU A 15 -5.49 -10.19 -0.17
CA GLU A 15 -6.86 -10.44 -0.61
C GLU A 15 -7.47 -9.23 -1.33
N LEU A 16 -7.21 -8.02 -0.84
CA LEU A 16 -7.62 -6.78 -1.50
C LEU A 16 -6.99 -6.66 -2.90
N LEU A 17 -5.67 -6.82 -3.01
CA LEU A 17 -4.96 -6.75 -4.28
C LEU A 17 -5.43 -7.83 -5.25
N GLN A 18 -5.60 -9.06 -4.77
CA GLN A 18 -6.07 -10.19 -5.56
C GLN A 18 -7.49 -10.00 -6.10
N SER A 19 -8.36 -9.37 -5.32
CA SER A 19 -9.74 -9.06 -5.73
C SER A 19 -9.80 -7.98 -6.80
N HIS A 20 -8.78 -7.13 -6.90
CA HIS A 20 -8.69 -6.03 -7.84
C HIS A 20 -7.60 -6.21 -8.91
N ALA A 21 -7.00 -7.38 -9.00
CA ALA A 21 -6.02 -7.73 -10.01
C ALA A 21 -6.67 -7.79 -11.40
N ASN A 22 -6.03 -7.18 -12.38
CA ASN A 22 -6.51 -7.24 -13.77
C ASN A 22 -6.28 -8.62 -14.41
N ASP A 23 -5.18 -9.28 -14.04
CA ASP A 23 -4.70 -10.51 -14.67
C ASP A 23 -4.22 -11.51 -13.61
N LYS A 24 -4.10 -12.78 -14.03
CA LYS A 24 -3.59 -13.86 -13.17
C LYS A 24 -2.18 -13.56 -12.63
N TYR A 25 -1.30 -12.99 -13.47
CA TYR A 25 0.03 -12.58 -13.03
C TYR A 25 -0.02 -11.52 -11.92
N ALA A 26 -0.87 -10.51 -12.07
CA ALA A 26 -1.04 -9.48 -11.03
C ALA A 26 -1.59 -10.07 -9.72
N LYS A 27 -2.45 -11.09 -9.82
CA LYS A 27 -3.07 -11.78 -8.68
C LYS A 27 -2.12 -12.73 -7.95
N ASP A 28 -1.39 -13.55 -8.68
CA ASP A 28 -0.59 -14.64 -8.11
C ASP A 28 0.86 -14.21 -7.82
N GLU A 29 1.42 -13.26 -8.58
CA GLU A 29 2.83 -12.84 -8.45
C GLU A 29 2.93 -11.44 -7.83
N LEU A 30 2.23 -10.44 -8.39
CA LEU A 30 2.37 -9.07 -7.93
C LEU A 30 1.67 -8.81 -6.59
N ALA A 31 0.46 -9.33 -6.39
CA ALA A 31 -0.29 -9.11 -5.16
C ALA A 31 0.47 -9.58 -3.90
N PRO A 32 1.02 -10.81 -3.81
CA PRO A 32 1.80 -11.24 -2.65
C PRO A 32 3.12 -10.46 -2.52
N TRP A 33 3.75 -10.13 -3.63
CA TRP A 33 4.97 -9.32 -3.60
C TRP A 33 4.74 -7.91 -3.04
N ILE A 34 3.67 -7.23 -3.47
CA ILE A 34 3.28 -5.90 -2.98
C ILE A 34 2.83 -5.99 -1.52
N ALA A 35 2.02 -6.99 -1.15
CA ALA A 35 1.55 -7.18 0.22
C ALA A 35 2.72 -7.30 1.20
N LYS A 36 3.67 -8.19 0.91
CA LYS A 36 4.89 -8.38 1.71
C LYS A 36 5.75 -7.13 1.77
N THR A 37 5.92 -6.46 0.63
CA THR A 37 6.70 -5.21 0.57
C THR A 37 6.02 -4.07 1.33
N SER A 38 4.69 -4.06 1.38
CA SER A 38 3.91 -3.05 2.11
C SER A 38 4.11 -3.12 3.62
N LEU A 39 4.56 -4.25 4.17
CA LEU A 39 4.90 -4.40 5.58
C LEU A 39 6.25 -3.77 5.94
N GLN A 40 7.13 -3.52 4.96
CA GLN A 40 8.44 -2.92 5.22
C GLN A 40 8.29 -1.50 5.76
N MET A 41 9.24 -1.02 6.56
CA MET A 41 9.18 0.34 7.13
C MET A 41 9.41 1.44 6.10
N GLY A 42 10.02 1.11 4.95
CA GLY A 42 10.37 2.04 3.89
C GLY A 42 9.21 2.49 2.99
N HIS A 43 9.60 3.12 1.89
CA HIS A 43 8.70 3.55 0.84
C HIS A 43 8.39 2.37 -0.09
N LEU A 44 7.11 1.98 -0.16
CA LEU A 44 6.66 0.86 -0.99
C LEU A 44 7.21 0.87 -2.42
N TYR A 45 7.31 2.05 -3.06
CA TYR A 45 7.86 2.15 -4.41
C TYR A 45 9.37 1.88 -4.43
N SER A 46 10.15 2.41 -3.48
CA SER A 46 11.59 2.17 -3.39
C SER A 46 11.89 0.70 -3.09
N ASP A 47 11.13 0.09 -2.17
CA ASP A 47 11.28 -1.33 -1.85
C ASP A 47 10.87 -2.25 -3.03
N LEU A 48 9.96 -1.81 -3.90
CA LEU A 48 9.63 -2.49 -5.16
C LEU A 48 10.65 -2.22 -6.28
N GLY A 49 11.68 -1.39 -6.04
CA GLY A 49 12.68 -1.02 -7.04
C GLY A 49 12.20 0.03 -8.05
N LEU A 50 11.13 0.76 -7.73
CA LEU A 50 10.62 1.85 -8.56
C LEU A 50 11.31 3.16 -8.22
N GLU A 51 11.61 3.94 -9.27
CA GLU A 51 12.38 5.17 -9.15
C GLU A 51 11.58 6.32 -8.53
N SER A 52 10.25 6.31 -8.66
CA SER A 52 9.40 7.42 -8.21
C SER A 52 7.96 7.03 -7.88
N ARG A 53 7.27 7.90 -7.11
CA ARG A 53 5.84 7.77 -6.78
C ARG A 53 4.95 7.69 -8.03
N GLU A 54 5.31 8.40 -9.09
CA GLU A 54 4.59 8.38 -10.37
C GLU A 54 4.67 7.01 -11.04
N GLU A 55 5.85 6.39 -11.06
CA GLU A 55 6.04 5.04 -11.61
C GLU A 55 5.23 4.01 -10.83
N MET A 56 5.15 4.13 -9.50
CA MET A 56 4.23 3.33 -8.69
C MET A 56 2.77 3.55 -9.08
N GLY A 57 2.38 4.80 -9.34
CA GLY A 57 1.07 5.14 -9.89
C GLY A 57 0.76 4.40 -11.17
N LYS A 58 1.66 4.46 -12.16
CA LYS A 58 1.51 3.79 -13.45
C LYS A 58 1.51 2.28 -13.31
N PHE A 59 2.42 1.73 -12.50
CA PHE A 59 2.54 0.31 -12.22
C PHE A 59 1.24 -0.27 -11.63
N MET A 60 0.72 0.39 -10.60
CA MET A 60 -0.56 0.00 -10.00
C MET A 60 -1.73 0.21 -10.96
N SER A 61 -1.74 1.30 -11.73
CA SER A 61 -2.82 1.55 -12.71
C SER A 61 -2.85 0.51 -13.83
N LYS A 62 -1.68 -0.02 -14.21
CA LYS A 62 -1.55 -1.05 -15.25
C LYS A 62 -1.99 -2.42 -14.77
N ASN A 63 -1.63 -2.80 -13.54
CA ASN A 63 -1.89 -4.15 -12.99
C ASN A 63 -3.17 -4.25 -12.15
N PHE A 64 -3.58 -3.14 -11.53
CA PHE A 64 -4.72 -3.02 -10.60
C PHE A 64 -5.57 -1.80 -10.96
N THR A 65 -6.10 -1.77 -12.19
CA THR A 65 -6.82 -0.59 -12.71
C THR A 65 -8.03 -0.24 -11.84
N SER A 66 -8.72 -1.24 -11.30
CA SER A 66 -9.87 -1.04 -10.41
C SER A 66 -9.49 -0.28 -9.14
N LEU A 67 -8.38 -0.65 -8.48
CA LEU A 67 -7.88 0.07 -7.30
C LEU A 67 -7.38 1.47 -7.65
N ALA A 68 -6.71 1.63 -8.79
CA ALA A 68 -6.20 2.92 -9.24
C ALA A 68 -7.31 3.94 -9.53
N LYS A 69 -8.46 3.48 -10.04
CA LYS A 69 -9.63 4.32 -10.26
C LYS A 69 -10.27 4.81 -8.96
N LEU A 70 -10.28 3.97 -7.93
CA LEU A 70 -10.86 4.30 -6.62
C LEU A 70 -9.92 5.17 -5.77
N LYS A 71 -8.61 5.08 -6.03
CA LYS A 71 -7.61 5.77 -5.23
C LYS A 71 -7.60 7.28 -5.52
N PRO A 72 -7.68 8.14 -4.47
CA PRO A 72 -7.46 9.57 -4.62
C PRO A 72 -6.01 9.90 -5.03
N GLN A 73 -5.83 10.87 -5.93
CA GLN A 73 -4.51 11.24 -6.48
C GLN A 73 -3.52 11.70 -5.39
N ASP A 74 -4.02 12.43 -4.40
CA ASP A 74 -3.20 13.01 -3.33
C ASP A 74 -2.69 11.98 -2.30
N LYS A 75 -3.39 10.84 -2.15
CA LYS A 75 -3.03 9.79 -1.17
C LYS A 75 -1.88 8.92 -1.66
N ARG A 76 -0.98 8.50 -0.76
CA ARG A 76 0.09 7.53 -1.07
C ARG A 76 -0.51 6.12 -1.19
N TRP A 77 0.04 5.29 -2.08
CA TRP A 77 -0.44 3.91 -2.30
C TRP A 77 -0.47 3.07 -1.03
N LYS A 78 0.64 3.07 -0.28
CA LYS A 78 0.72 2.37 1.01
C LYS A 78 -0.40 2.81 1.96
N LYS A 79 -0.59 4.12 2.18
CA LYS A 79 -1.68 4.63 3.03
C LYS A 79 -3.05 4.20 2.52
N TYR A 80 -3.29 4.26 1.21
CA TYR A 80 -4.57 3.87 0.60
C TYR A 80 -4.89 2.37 0.78
N LEU A 81 -3.92 1.48 0.54
CA LEU A 81 -4.13 0.03 0.71
C LEU A 81 -4.51 -0.33 2.15
N TYR A 82 -3.81 0.25 3.12
CA TYR A 82 -4.09 0.04 4.54
C TYR A 82 -5.45 0.64 4.96
N ASP A 83 -5.79 1.81 4.42
CA ASP A 83 -7.10 2.44 4.64
C ASP A 83 -8.27 1.59 4.11
N CYS A 84 -8.08 0.92 2.97
CA CYS A 84 -9.07 -0.03 2.43
C CYS A 84 -9.34 -1.21 3.37
N ILE A 85 -8.33 -1.69 4.10
CA ILE A 85 -8.48 -2.78 5.09
C ILE A 85 -8.78 -2.24 6.50
N GLY A 86 -8.97 -0.93 6.67
CA GLY A 86 -9.24 -0.30 7.97
C GLY A 86 -8.07 -0.44 8.97
N LYS A 87 -6.84 -0.61 8.49
CA LYS A 87 -5.64 -0.71 9.32
C LYS A 87 -4.75 0.52 9.13
N THR A 88 -3.84 0.73 10.07
CA THR A 88 -2.76 1.73 9.94
C THR A 88 -1.49 1.03 9.49
N ALA A 89 -0.83 1.58 8.47
CA ALA A 89 0.45 1.06 8.01
C ALA A 89 1.48 1.07 9.15
N PRO A 90 2.27 0.00 9.35
CA PRO A 90 3.23 -0.09 10.45
C PRO A 90 4.29 1.02 10.36
N ALA A 91 4.64 1.45 9.15
CA ALA A 91 5.51 2.60 8.92
C ALA A 91 4.91 3.94 9.39
N CYS A 92 3.58 4.09 9.46
CA CYS A 92 2.94 5.30 9.99
C CYS A 92 2.87 5.29 11.52
N ALA A 93 2.82 4.12 12.16
CA ALA A 93 2.82 4.01 13.62
C ALA A 93 4.20 4.29 14.24
N ALA A 94 5.28 4.09 13.47
CA ALA A 94 6.66 4.34 13.89
C ALA A 94 7.31 5.54 13.15
N CYS A 95 6.56 6.28 12.34
CA CYS A 95 7.07 7.49 11.70
C CYS A 95 6.99 8.67 12.67
N ASP A 96 8.15 9.02 13.23
CA ASP A 96 8.41 10.35 13.84
C ASP A 96 8.27 11.50 12.81
N ASP A 97 8.18 11.19 11.51
CA ASP A 97 8.02 12.15 10.42
C ASP A 97 6.54 12.56 10.23
N ILE A 98 5.90 13.00 11.32
CA ILE A 98 4.62 13.71 11.29
C ILE A 98 4.75 15.04 10.54
N SER A 99 5.96 15.58 10.45
CA SER A 99 6.28 16.88 9.86
C SER A 99 6.07 16.97 8.34
N ASN A 100 6.07 15.86 7.61
CA ASN A 100 5.94 15.87 6.14
C ASN A 100 4.70 15.11 5.62
N CYS A 101 3.79 14.74 6.52
CA CYS A 101 2.48 14.24 6.16
C CYS A 101 1.56 15.43 5.82
N PHE A 102 1.66 15.92 4.58
CA PHE A 102 0.70 16.89 4.04
C PHE A 102 -0.73 16.43 4.35
N ASN A 103 -1.38 17.22 5.21
CA ASN A 103 -2.80 17.18 5.55
C ASN A 103 -3.33 15.92 6.27
N CYS A 104 -2.85 15.67 7.49
CA CYS A 104 -3.76 15.16 8.53
C CYS A 104 -4.37 16.37 9.24
N SER A 105 -5.54 16.81 8.78
CA SER A 105 -6.39 17.71 9.58
C SER A 105 -6.96 16.91 10.75
N LEU A 106 -6.14 16.62 11.77
CA LEU A 106 -6.66 16.47 13.13
C LEU A 106 -6.80 17.88 13.67
N ASN A 107 -7.88 18.53 13.23
CA ASN A 107 -8.35 19.75 13.84
C ASN A 107 -9.13 19.35 15.10
N GLN A 108 -8.59 19.80 16.23
CA GLN A 108 -9.21 20.09 17.53
C GLN A 108 -9.39 18.92 18.51
#